data_AF-A0A9E3CTF8-F1
#
_entry.id   AF-A0A9E3CTF8-F1
#
_cell.length_a   1.000
_cell.length_b   1.000
_cell.length_c   1.000
_cell.angle_alpha   90.00
_cell.angle_beta   90.00
_cell.angle_gamma   90.00
#
_symmetry.space_group_name_H-M   'P 1'
#
loop_
_entity.id
_entity.type
_entity.pdbx_description
1 polymer ?
#
loop_
_entity_poly.entity_id
_entity_poly.type
_entity_poly.pdbx_seq_one_letter_code
_entity_poly.pdbx_strand_id
1 'polypeptide(L)'
;MPTYQPLANSSFLDFTGYRTTNATTVAQAYGFSDGVTWTPSASAPGINIALVLPRANDPTALLSENWGQRELGLQQLYSSGTLWSTYGATTADYSTVLSGVSTLGYGADLLTPNNSNYIASQASRTVWVSITSQAEFQALFNQTLMYSPSAQLYYWDASGPGTTNPLSLPTG
;
A
#
# COMPACT_ATOMS: atom_id res chain seq x y z
N MET A 1 -26.64 -2.91 -12.75
CA MET A 1 -25.47 -3.61 -12.16
C MET A 1 -24.24 -2.91 -12.68
N PRO A 2 -23.32 -2.39 -11.84
CA PRO A 2 -22.07 -1.85 -12.34
C PRO A 2 -21.27 -2.98 -13.00
N THR A 3 -20.77 -2.73 -14.21
CA THR A 3 -19.84 -3.63 -14.93
C THR A 3 -18.41 -3.20 -14.64
N TYR A 4 -17.60 -4.11 -14.12
CA TYR A 4 -16.18 -3.89 -13.84
C TYR A 4 -15.34 -4.37 -15.03
N GLN A 5 -14.44 -3.52 -15.52
CA GLN A 5 -13.42 -3.91 -16.50
C GLN A 5 -12.13 -4.29 -15.75
N PRO A 6 -11.72 -5.56 -15.74
CA PRO A 6 -10.44 -5.94 -15.14
C PRO A 6 -9.28 -5.29 -15.92
N LEU A 7 -8.31 -4.72 -15.20
CA LEU A 7 -7.04 -4.30 -15.81
C LEU A 7 -6.30 -5.57 -16.26
N ALA A 8 -6.13 -5.75 -17.57
CA ALA A 8 -5.20 -6.74 -18.10
C ALA A 8 -3.77 -6.38 -17.66
N ASN A 9 -3.02 -7.37 -17.17
CA ASN A 9 -1.61 -7.27 -16.71
C ASN A 9 -1.36 -6.70 -15.30
N SER A 10 -2.21 -7.01 -14.32
CA SER A 10 -1.84 -6.76 -12.91
C SER A 10 -0.89 -7.85 -12.41
N SER A 11 0.40 -7.53 -12.30
CA SER A 11 1.42 -8.34 -11.63
C SER A 11 2.03 -7.55 -10.47
N PHE A 12 2.12 -8.15 -9.29
CA PHE A 12 2.93 -7.66 -8.17
C PHE A 12 4.39 -8.03 -8.42
N LEU A 13 5.31 -7.08 -8.27
CA LEU A 13 6.73 -7.34 -8.44
C LEU A 13 7.43 -7.29 -7.08
N ASP A 14 7.90 -8.46 -6.67
CA ASP A 14 8.68 -8.63 -5.44
C ASP A 14 10.16 -8.38 -5.75
N PHE A 15 10.69 -7.28 -5.21
CA PHE A 15 12.09 -6.88 -5.34
C PHE A 15 13.03 -7.61 -4.37
N THR A 16 12.51 -8.50 -3.52
CA THR A 16 13.27 -9.07 -2.39
C THR A 16 13.56 -10.57 -2.51
N GLY A 17 13.23 -11.19 -3.66
CA GLY A 17 13.57 -12.58 -3.92
C GLY A 17 15.09 -12.83 -3.88
N TYR A 18 15.57 -13.56 -2.85
CA TYR A 18 16.98 -13.92 -2.67
C TYR A 18 17.57 -14.56 -3.95
N ARG A 19 18.66 -13.98 -4.50
CA ARG A 19 19.38 -14.38 -5.73
C ARG A 19 18.62 -14.22 -7.06
N THR A 20 17.57 -13.41 -7.12
CA THR A 20 16.84 -13.20 -8.38
C THR A 20 17.56 -12.23 -9.33
N THR A 21 18.39 -11.32 -8.80
CA THR A 21 19.17 -10.36 -9.60
C THR A 21 20.41 -9.86 -8.84
N ASN A 22 21.42 -9.40 -9.58
CA ASN A 22 22.57 -8.65 -9.06
C ASN A 22 22.42 -7.13 -9.29
N ALA A 23 21.29 -6.68 -9.84
CA ALA A 23 21.01 -5.27 -10.04
C ALA A 23 20.92 -4.53 -8.69
N THR A 24 21.47 -3.32 -8.63
CA THR A 24 21.46 -2.50 -7.41
C THR A 24 20.45 -1.35 -7.47
N THR A 25 19.77 -1.18 -8.60
CA THR A 25 18.70 -0.19 -8.80
C THR A 25 17.52 -0.81 -9.55
N VAL A 26 16.33 -0.21 -9.43
CA VAL A 26 15.15 -0.66 -10.17
C VAL A 26 15.38 -0.54 -11.68
N ALA A 27 15.97 0.57 -12.12
CA ALA A 27 16.30 0.81 -13.52
C ALA A 27 17.18 -0.31 -14.12
N GLN A 28 18.21 -0.75 -13.38
CA GLN A 28 19.06 -1.88 -13.79
C GLN A 28 18.30 -3.21 -13.79
N ALA A 29 17.45 -3.45 -12.80
CA ALA A 29 16.70 -4.69 -12.68
C ALA A 29 15.71 -4.89 -13.84
N TYR A 30 15.18 -3.80 -14.39
CA TYR A 30 14.20 -3.81 -15.47
C TYR A 30 14.75 -3.38 -16.83
N GLY A 31 16.02 -2.99 -16.90
CA GLY A 31 16.69 -2.63 -18.15
C GLY A 31 16.21 -1.32 -18.78
N PHE A 32 15.72 -0.36 -17.99
CA PHE A 32 15.40 0.99 -18.47
C PHE A 32 16.41 2.02 -17.98
N SER A 33 16.54 3.15 -18.68
CA SER A 33 17.48 4.22 -18.35
C SER A 33 16.87 5.63 -18.45
N ASP A 34 15.56 5.71 -18.66
CA ASP A 34 14.80 6.93 -18.90
C ASP A 34 14.01 7.39 -17.67
N GLY A 35 14.36 6.87 -16.50
CA GLY A 35 13.70 7.21 -15.25
C GLY A 35 13.91 8.68 -14.86
N VAL A 36 12.81 9.36 -14.54
CA VAL A 36 12.79 10.76 -14.12
C VAL A 36 12.06 10.91 -12.79
N THR A 37 12.33 11.97 -12.03
CA THR A 37 11.53 12.29 -10.85
C THR A 37 10.08 12.44 -11.26
N TRP A 38 9.17 11.79 -10.52
CA TRP A 38 7.76 11.91 -10.81
C TRP A 38 7.30 13.36 -10.59
N THR A 39 6.59 13.88 -11.59
CA THR A 39 5.84 15.13 -11.50
C THR A 39 4.41 14.86 -11.91
N PRO A 40 3.40 15.19 -11.09
CA PRO A 40 2.01 15.11 -11.48
C PRO A 40 1.75 15.92 -12.76
N SER A 41 0.80 15.46 -13.57
CA SER A 41 0.43 16.10 -14.82
C SER A 41 -1.08 16.35 -14.88
N ALA A 42 -1.54 17.17 -15.81
CA ALA A 42 -2.98 17.44 -15.97
C ALA A 42 -3.79 16.16 -16.28
N SER A 43 -3.20 15.16 -16.93
CA SER A 43 -3.83 13.87 -17.24
C SER A 43 -3.66 12.82 -16.15
N ALA A 44 -2.73 13.01 -15.21
CA ALA A 44 -2.48 12.15 -14.06
C ALA A 44 -2.10 13.03 -12.86
N PRO A 45 -3.09 13.65 -12.18
CA PRO A 45 -2.86 14.70 -11.18
C PRO A 45 -2.32 14.16 -9.84
N GLY A 46 -2.28 12.84 -9.66
CA GLY A 46 -1.80 12.22 -8.43
C GLY A 46 -1.83 10.69 -8.49
N ILE A 47 -1.40 10.07 -7.38
CA ILE A 47 -1.47 8.64 -7.13
C ILE A 47 -2.19 8.39 -5.81
N ASN A 48 -3.06 7.38 -5.77
CA ASN A 48 -3.74 6.99 -4.54
C ASN A 48 -3.01 5.81 -3.90
N ILE A 49 -2.73 5.91 -2.61
CA ILE A 49 -1.96 4.91 -1.87
C ILE A 49 -2.78 4.39 -0.69
N ALA A 50 -2.78 3.07 -0.52
CA ALA A 50 -3.34 2.41 0.65
C ALA A 50 -2.24 2.14 1.68
N LEU A 51 -2.38 2.73 2.86
CA LEU A 51 -1.63 2.36 4.05
C LEU A 51 -2.33 1.17 4.69
N VAL A 52 -1.69 0.01 4.68
CA VAL A 52 -2.24 -1.24 5.24
C VAL A 52 -1.73 -1.44 6.65
N LEU A 53 -2.64 -1.46 7.62
CA LEU A 53 -2.32 -1.60 9.03
C LEU A 53 -2.14 -3.07 9.44
N PRO A 54 -1.38 -3.35 10.51
CA PRO A 54 -1.34 -4.67 11.13
C PRO A 54 -2.74 -5.17 11.54
N ARG A 55 -2.88 -6.49 11.68
CA ARG A 55 -4.08 -7.08 12.28
C ARG A 55 -4.00 -6.96 13.79
N ALA A 56 -5.16 -6.80 14.45
CA ALA A 56 -5.29 -6.79 15.90
C ALA A 56 -4.96 -8.15 16.51
N ASN A 57 -5.24 -9.24 15.79
CA ASN A 57 -4.91 -10.61 16.19
C ASN A 57 -4.20 -11.34 15.05
N ASP A 58 -3.27 -12.23 15.41
CA ASP A 58 -2.52 -13.06 14.47
C ASP A 58 -3.42 -14.17 13.88
N PRO A 59 -3.60 -14.25 12.55
CA PRO A 59 -4.41 -15.29 11.92
C PRO A 59 -3.67 -16.62 11.74
N THR A 60 -2.40 -16.73 12.14
CA THR A 60 -1.54 -17.91 11.86
C THR A 60 -2.20 -19.22 12.26
N ALA A 61 -2.85 -19.30 13.43
CA ALA A 61 -3.56 -20.51 13.86
C ALA A 61 -4.62 -20.94 12.84
N LEU A 62 -5.56 -20.04 12.50
CA LEU A 62 -6.63 -20.28 11.52
C LEU A 62 -6.07 -20.61 10.12
N LEU A 63 -4.99 -19.95 9.71
CA LEU A 63 -4.37 -20.18 8.40
C LEU A 63 -3.58 -21.49 8.34
N SER A 64 -3.11 -22.01 9.48
CA SER A 64 -2.39 -23.28 9.55
C SER A 64 -3.29 -24.52 9.49
N GLU A 65 -4.60 -24.35 9.69
CA GLU A 65 -5.58 -25.42 9.60
C GLU A 65 -5.71 -25.99 8.18
N ASN A 66 -6.20 -27.23 8.08
CA ASN A 66 -6.59 -27.76 6.77
C ASN A 66 -7.77 -26.95 6.20
N TRP A 67 -7.97 -27.05 4.88
CA TRP A 67 -8.97 -26.25 4.18
C TRP A 67 -10.37 -26.34 4.81
N GLY A 68 -10.86 -27.55 5.13
CA GLY A 68 -12.21 -27.74 5.68
C GLY A 68 -12.40 -27.11 7.06
N GLN A 69 -11.39 -27.21 7.93
CA GLN A 69 -11.40 -26.58 9.25
C GLN A 69 -11.34 -25.06 9.13
N ARG A 70 -10.50 -24.53 8.24
CA ARG A 70 -10.41 -23.10 7.97
C ARG A 70 -11.72 -22.52 7.47
N GLU A 71 -12.39 -23.17 6.51
CA GLU A 71 -13.69 -22.72 6.02
C GLU A 71 -14.75 -22.74 7.12
N LEU A 72 -14.74 -23.76 7.99
CA LEU A 72 -15.64 -23.81 9.15
C LEU A 72 -15.36 -22.65 10.13
N GLY A 73 -14.10 -22.40 10.47
CA GLY A 73 -13.70 -21.29 11.33
C GLY A 73 -14.06 -19.92 10.75
N LEU A 74 -13.83 -19.71 9.45
CA LEU A 74 -14.25 -18.51 8.73
C LEU A 74 -15.77 -18.35 8.72
N GLN A 75 -16.52 -19.42 8.47
CA GLN A 75 -17.98 -19.42 8.50
C GLN A 75 -18.51 -19.06 9.89
N GLN A 76 -17.91 -19.59 10.96
CA GLN A 76 -18.29 -19.27 12.34
C GLN A 76 -18.06 -17.78 12.63
N LEU A 77 -16.89 -17.25 12.30
CA LEU A 77 -16.55 -15.83 12.48
C LEU A 77 -17.44 -14.90 11.65
N TYR A 78 -17.83 -15.34 10.45
CA TYR A 78 -18.77 -14.60 9.62
C TYR A 78 -20.17 -14.61 10.23
N SER A 79 -20.64 -15.77 10.69
CA SER A 79 -21.97 -15.95 11.29
C SER A 79 -22.13 -15.21 12.62
N SER A 80 -21.05 -15.10 13.40
CA SER A 80 -21.01 -14.31 14.63
C SER A 80 -20.83 -12.80 14.37
N GLY A 81 -20.53 -12.39 13.13
CA GLY A 81 -20.21 -11.00 12.79
C GLY A 81 -18.88 -10.51 13.39
N THR A 82 -17.99 -11.39 13.84
CA THR A 82 -16.76 -11.02 14.54
C THR A 82 -15.50 -11.09 13.67
N LEU A 83 -15.56 -11.60 12.44
CA LEU A 83 -14.39 -11.75 11.57
C LEU A 83 -13.52 -10.49 11.51
N TRP A 84 -14.15 -9.33 11.25
CA TRP A 84 -13.43 -8.06 11.09
C TRP A 84 -13.08 -7.38 12.41
N SER A 85 -13.81 -7.64 13.50
CA SER A 85 -13.39 -7.15 14.82
C SER A 85 -12.26 -7.99 15.42
N THR A 86 -12.16 -9.27 15.03
CA THR A 86 -11.03 -10.15 15.37
C THR A 86 -9.79 -9.82 14.54
N TYR A 87 -9.91 -9.72 13.21
CA TYR A 87 -8.75 -9.60 12.32
C TYR A 87 -8.59 -8.25 11.61
N GLY A 88 -9.40 -7.24 11.95
CA GLY A 88 -9.18 -5.84 11.56
C GLY A 88 -7.98 -5.22 12.27
N ALA A 89 -7.78 -3.91 12.15
CA ALA A 89 -6.75 -3.19 12.89
C ALA A 89 -7.21 -2.91 14.33
N THR A 90 -6.30 -2.59 15.24
CA THR A 90 -6.70 -2.05 16.55
C THR A 90 -7.20 -0.62 16.40
N THR A 91 -8.06 -0.16 17.33
CA THR A 91 -8.52 1.24 17.33
C THR A 91 -7.35 2.20 17.54
N ALA A 92 -6.39 1.82 18.39
CA ALA A 92 -5.19 2.58 18.66
C ALA A 92 -4.36 2.78 17.37
N ASP A 93 -3.98 1.69 16.69
CA ASP A 93 -3.16 1.78 15.47
C ASP A 93 -3.87 2.56 14.37
N TYR A 94 -5.17 2.33 14.18
CA TYR A 94 -5.96 3.05 13.19
C TYR A 94 -6.00 4.56 13.48
N SER A 95 -6.24 4.94 14.73
CA SER A 95 -6.25 6.35 15.14
C SER A 95 -4.87 7.01 15.02
N THR A 96 -3.79 6.29 15.35
CA THR A 96 -2.42 6.77 15.23
C THR A 96 -2.06 7.05 13.78
N VAL A 97 -2.35 6.13 12.86
CA VAL A 97 -2.08 6.34 11.43
C VAL A 97 -2.90 7.51 10.88
N LEU A 98 -4.19 7.59 11.21
CA LEU A 98 -5.06 8.68 10.75
C LEU A 98 -4.55 10.05 11.25
N SER A 99 -4.13 10.12 12.51
CA SER A 99 -3.55 11.32 13.09
C SER A 99 -2.21 11.67 12.44
N GLY A 100 -1.31 10.70 12.24
CA GLY A 100 0.00 10.92 11.63
C GLY A 100 -0.13 11.45 10.21
N VAL A 101 -1.00 10.84 9.40
CA VAL A 101 -1.32 11.29 8.03
C VAL A 101 -1.87 12.73 8.05
N SER A 102 -2.76 13.05 8.99
CA SER A 102 -3.31 14.41 9.12
C SER A 102 -2.23 15.44 9.49
N THR A 103 -1.32 15.11 10.42
CA THR A 103 -0.19 15.98 10.82
C THR A 103 0.76 16.27 9.67
N LEU A 104 0.94 15.32 8.75
CA LEU A 104 1.75 15.49 7.54
C LEU A 104 1.07 16.38 6.47
N GLY A 105 -0.14 16.86 6.70
CA GLY A 105 -0.86 17.77 5.82
C GLY A 105 -1.90 17.11 4.92
N TYR A 106 -2.04 15.79 4.95
CA TYR A 106 -2.95 15.02 4.09
C TYR A 106 -4.41 15.02 4.55
N GLY A 107 -4.80 15.87 5.50
CA GLY A 107 -6.17 15.86 6.03
C GLY A 107 -7.24 16.04 4.95
N ALA A 108 -6.97 16.86 3.93
CA ALA A 108 -7.84 17.05 2.77
C ALA A 108 -7.73 15.93 1.72
N ASP A 109 -6.61 15.21 1.73
CA ASP A 109 -6.26 14.16 0.77
C ASP A 109 -6.62 12.75 1.26
N LEU A 110 -7.17 12.64 2.47
CA LEU A 110 -7.74 11.40 3.00
C LEU A 110 -8.93 10.97 2.15
N LEU A 111 -8.82 9.78 1.58
CA LEU A 111 -9.84 9.20 0.73
C LEU A 111 -10.74 8.30 1.59
N THR A 112 -11.99 8.71 1.68
CA THR A 112 -13.06 8.08 2.45
C THR A 112 -14.18 7.65 1.51
N PRO A 113 -15.12 6.81 1.96
CA PRO A 113 -16.32 6.51 1.16
C PRO A 113 -17.18 7.74 0.82
N ASN A 114 -17.00 8.87 1.51
CA ASN A 114 -17.80 10.09 1.30
C ASN A 114 -17.25 10.98 0.19
N ASN A 115 -15.95 10.89 -0.12
CA ASN A 115 -15.26 11.71 -1.13
C ASN A 115 -14.52 10.85 -2.18
N SER A 116 -14.65 9.52 -2.12
CA SER A 116 -14.01 8.58 -3.03
C SER A 116 -14.73 7.22 -3.05
N ASN A 117 -14.30 6.31 -3.92
CA ASN A 117 -14.79 4.93 -3.95
C ASN A 117 -13.91 3.96 -3.13
N TYR A 118 -12.96 4.47 -2.34
CA TYR A 118 -12.07 3.64 -1.54
C TYR A 118 -12.69 3.28 -0.19
N ILE A 119 -12.47 2.03 0.21
CA ILE A 119 -12.83 1.56 1.56
C ILE A 119 -11.64 1.83 2.48
N ALA A 120 -11.80 2.82 3.36
CA ALA A 120 -10.88 3.13 4.45
C ALA A 120 -11.59 2.87 5.78
N SER A 121 -11.11 1.89 6.54
CA SER A 121 -11.68 1.53 7.83
C SER A 121 -10.74 0.68 8.68
N GLN A 122 -11.01 0.65 9.98
CA GLN A 122 -10.37 -0.28 10.91
C GLN A 122 -10.59 -1.75 10.49
N ALA A 123 -11.81 -2.09 10.06
CA ALA A 123 -12.17 -3.44 9.61
C ALA A 123 -11.36 -3.89 8.39
N SER A 124 -11.23 -3.02 7.39
CA SER A 124 -10.45 -3.27 6.17
C SER A 124 -8.94 -3.09 6.36
N ARG A 125 -8.51 -2.55 7.51
CA ARG A 125 -7.11 -2.23 7.85
C ARG A 125 -6.46 -1.27 6.88
N THR A 126 -7.24 -0.37 6.28
CA THR A 126 -6.74 0.52 5.24
C THR A 126 -7.05 1.96 5.59
N VAL A 127 -6.04 2.81 5.43
CA VAL A 127 -6.19 4.26 5.30
C VAL A 127 -5.75 4.62 3.88
N TRP A 128 -6.55 5.38 3.16
CA TRP A 128 -6.23 5.78 1.79
C TRP A 128 -5.89 7.26 1.74
N VAL A 129 -4.83 7.60 1.02
CA VAL A 129 -4.37 8.97 0.80
C VAL A 129 -4.15 9.21 -0.69
N SER A 130 -4.49 10.41 -1.15
CA SER A 130 -4.07 10.91 -2.46
C SER A 130 -2.73 11.63 -2.31
N ILE A 131 -1.76 11.29 -3.16
CA ILE A 131 -0.49 11.98 -3.28
C ILE A 131 -0.53 12.77 -4.59
N THR A 132 -0.46 14.08 -4.48
CA THR A 132 -0.56 15.04 -5.59
C THR A 132 0.73 15.83 -5.79
N SER A 133 1.76 15.58 -4.98
CA SER A 133 3.08 16.20 -5.16
C SER A 133 4.22 15.27 -4.74
N GLN A 134 5.42 15.54 -5.28
CA GLN A 134 6.64 14.82 -4.88
C GLN A 134 6.98 15.05 -3.39
N ALA A 135 6.72 16.25 -2.88
CA ALA A 135 6.99 16.63 -1.50
C ALA A 135 6.14 15.82 -0.52
N GLU A 136 4.87 15.60 -0.86
CA GLU A 136 3.99 14.68 -0.15
C GLU A 136 4.61 13.28 -0.11
N PHE A 137 4.90 12.66 -1.27
CA PHE A 137 5.47 11.31 -1.29
C PHE A 137 6.72 11.19 -0.41
N GLN A 138 7.61 12.19 -0.48
CA GLN A 138 8.80 12.25 0.35
C GLN A 138 8.48 12.42 1.84
N ALA A 139 7.48 13.22 2.21
CA ALA A 139 7.05 13.35 3.60
C ALA A 139 6.48 12.03 4.15
N LEU A 140 5.77 11.26 3.32
CA LEU A 140 5.13 10.01 3.76
C LEU A 140 6.08 8.81 3.77
N PHE A 141 7.11 8.80 2.91
CA PHE A 141 7.96 7.60 2.77
C PHE A 141 9.45 7.86 2.90
N ASN A 142 9.85 9.12 3.02
CA ASN A 142 11.25 9.55 2.97
C ASN A 142 11.97 9.04 1.72
N GLN A 143 11.27 9.02 0.58
CA GLN A 143 11.79 8.56 -0.70
C GLN A 143 11.46 9.54 -1.83
N THR A 144 12.24 9.46 -2.90
CA THR A 144 11.94 10.16 -4.16
C THR A 144 11.19 9.18 -5.06
N LEU A 145 9.92 9.48 -5.36
CA LEU A 145 9.19 8.77 -6.39
C LEU A 145 9.74 9.14 -7.78
N MET A 146 9.97 8.11 -8.58
CA MET A 146 10.46 8.15 -9.95
C MET A 146 9.43 7.53 -10.89
N TYR A 147 9.52 7.88 -12.17
CA TYR A 147 8.70 7.33 -13.24
C TYR A 147 9.55 7.05 -14.48
N SER A 148 9.41 5.86 -15.08
CA SER A 148 9.96 5.53 -16.39
C SER A 148 8.85 5.60 -17.45
N PRO A 149 8.93 6.52 -18.43
CA PRO A 149 7.95 6.59 -19.51
C PRO A 149 7.94 5.35 -20.41
N SER A 150 9.11 4.80 -20.75
CA SER A 150 9.21 3.62 -21.62
C SER A 150 8.66 2.35 -20.98
N ALA A 151 8.85 2.18 -19.67
CA ALA A 151 8.31 1.06 -18.91
C ALA A 151 6.90 1.33 -18.33
N GLN A 152 6.42 2.58 -18.42
CA GLN A 152 5.21 3.06 -17.75
C GLN A 152 5.17 2.70 -16.26
N LEU A 153 6.32 2.79 -15.59
CA LEU A 153 6.53 2.26 -14.24
C LEU A 153 6.85 3.37 -13.24
N TYR A 154 6.10 3.40 -12.13
CA TYR A 154 6.47 4.16 -10.93
C TYR A 154 7.42 3.33 -10.07
N TYR A 155 8.49 3.96 -9.58
CA TYR A 155 9.48 3.28 -8.76
C TYR A 155 10.18 4.25 -7.81
N TRP A 156 10.91 3.72 -6.83
CA TRP A 156 11.86 4.47 -6.01
C TRP A 156 13.08 3.57 -5.81
N ASP A 157 14.27 4.16 -5.82
CA ASP A 157 15.45 3.44 -5.39
C ASP A 157 15.59 3.62 -3.88
N ALA A 158 15.99 2.56 -3.18
CA ALA A 158 16.38 2.71 -1.78
C ALA A 158 17.56 3.69 -1.70
N SER A 159 17.60 4.51 -0.64
CA SER A 159 18.65 5.50 -0.44
C SER A 159 20.02 4.81 -0.27
N GLY A 160 20.75 4.64 -1.37
CA GLY A 160 22.12 4.13 -1.42
C GLY A 160 22.26 2.66 -1.86
N PRO A 161 23.39 2.31 -2.50
CA PRO A 161 23.65 0.94 -2.94
C PRO A 161 23.66 -0.02 -1.73
N GLY A 162 22.78 -1.02 -1.77
CA GLY A 162 22.71 -2.09 -0.76
C GLY A 162 21.84 -1.81 0.46
N THR A 163 21.08 -0.71 0.50
CA THR A 163 20.10 -0.51 1.58
C THR A 163 18.77 -1.15 1.18
N THR A 164 18.33 -2.17 1.91
CA THR A 164 16.93 -2.59 1.90
C THR A 164 16.17 -1.65 2.81
N ASN A 165 15.96 -0.40 2.40
CA ASN A 165 15.05 0.46 3.15
C ASN A 165 13.66 0.27 2.55
N PRO A 166 12.80 -0.61 3.14
CA PRO A 166 11.42 -0.69 2.69
C PRO A 166 10.78 0.69 2.82
N LEU A 167 9.77 0.94 2.01
CA LEU A 167 8.94 2.13 2.09
C LEU A 167 8.53 2.34 3.57
N SER A 168 9.08 3.37 4.22
CA SER A 168 8.99 3.54 5.68
C SER A 168 8.20 4.80 6.01
N LEU A 169 7.17 4.65 6.85
CA LEU A 169 6.39 5.78 7.33
C LEU A 169 7.19 6.60 8.36
N PRO A 170 6.94 7.92 8.50
CA PRO A 170 7.56 8.74 9.54
C PRO A 170 7.21 8.19 10.92
N THR A 171 8.20 8.16 11.81
CA THR A 171 8.00 7.80 13.21
C THR A 171 7.85 9.07 14.06
N GLY A 172 6.71 9.74 13.93
CA GLY A 172 6.36 10.93 14.73
C GLY A 172 6.84 12.26 14.17
#